data_AF-A0A9D8K2C7-F1
#
_entry.id   AF-A0A9D8K2C7-F1
#
_cell.length_a   1.000
_cell.length_b   1.000
_cell.length_c   1.000
_cell.angle_alpha   90.00
_cell.angle_beta   90.00
_cell.angle_gamma   90.00
#
_symmetry.space_group_name_H-M   'P 1'
#
loop_
_entity.id
_entity.type
_entity.pdbx_description
1 polymer ?
#
loop_
_entity_poly.entity_id
_entity_poly.type
_entity_poly.pdbx_seq_one_letter_code
_entity_poly.pdbx_strand_id
1 'polypeptide(L)'
;MTPASSPAPPLPLERQSLEAIFAPKTVAVIGATEEPGSVGRALLHNLIGSSFGGMVFPVNPKRPSVLGVKAYPRIADAPDPVDLAVIATPAPTVPAIVGECAQAGVKGGLITSTGFRERGAAGAELEKQVKAQAGAMRIVGPGSLGIMRPPIGLNATFARPSPRPGSIALVSQSATLGASILDWGQREQVGFSAFISTGGMLDADWSDFIELLDEDAHTQSILIYMESIPNPRAFISAARKAAYNKPIIALKAGRLAGSDAALDAAFRRCGVLRVDQLADLFSMAEVLTKQPRPKGSRLTIVTNAGGPGVVAADALLAGGGELADLSSDTITALNESLAGQWSQGNPVDIRNDATPERYAKAAEILSKDNNSDGLLVILTPLDVTEPTRAAELIAPFARVPGKPILAAWMGGDEVAAGIALLNGAGVPTFVYPDIAARAFNNMRRHSDTIRGIYETPAALDDEATSAQSASAIIQSAHEAGRTALDPAETAQLLAAYNIPMAAGDSGISQSGGFELAVASAIDEVFGPAILFGAGGRHVEAIGGTALGIPPLNTTLARRLMEQTRLYGPRRRSTSLARDPPLPHAIRDAERAARRNADHHSPHPPRRRTVMDFYFAPTRSRNALIATLSPDSSSM
;
A
#
# COMPACT_ATOMS: atom_id res chain seq x y z
N MET A 1 -46.29 14.02 -7.56
CA MET A 1 -45.18 13.84 -8.52
C MET A 1 -43.99 13.35 -7.73
N THR A 2 -43.76 12.04 -7.77
CA THR A 2 -42.64 11.35 -7.12
C THR A 2 -41.35 11.63 -7.91
N PRO A 3 -40.21 11.90 -7.25
CA PRO A 3 -38.94 12.07 -7.94
C PRO A 3 -38.48 10.70 -8.45
N ALA A 4 -38.15 10.63 -9.74
CA ALA A 4 -37.65 9.44 -10.39
C ALA A 4 -36.34 8.98 -9.73
N SER A 5 -36.32 7.73 -9.26
CA SER A 5 -35.10 7.03 -8.84
C SER A 5 -34.11 6.99 -10.00
N SER A 6 -32.88 7.45 -9.77
CA SER A 6 -31.78 7.19 -10.71
C SER A 6 -31.62 5.68 -10.90
N PRO A 7 -31.43 5.19 -12.13
CA PRO A 7 -31.23 3.77 -12.38
C PRO A 7 -29.95 3.31 -11.67
N ALA A 8 -30.04 2.15 -11.01
CA ALA A 8 -28.89 1.48 -10.42
C ALA A 8 -27.79 1.26 -11.47
N PRO A 9 -26.50 1.40 -11.12
CA PRO A 9 -25.42 1.07 -12.03
C PRO A 9 -25.53 -0.40 -12.46
N PRO A 10 -25.22 -0.72 -13.73
CA PRO A 10 -25.29 -2.10 -14.22
C PRO A 10 -24.37 -3.03 -13.41
N LEU A 11 -24.81 -4.28 -13.22
CA LEU A 11 -24.09 -5.33 -12.50
C LEU A 11 -22.74 -5.69 -13.20
N PRO A 12 -21.76 -6.28 -12.49
CA PRO A 12 -20.35 -6.37 -12.92
C PRO A 12 -20.01 -7.34 -14.07
N LEU A 13 -20.97 -7.88 -14.82
CA LEU A 13 -20.75 -9.02 -15.73
C LEU A 13 -20.67 -8.70 -17.23
N GLU A 14 -20.70 -7.43 -17.65
CA GLU A 14 -20.55 -7.03 -19.06
C GLU A 14 -19.44 -5.99 -19.31
N ARG A 15 -18.38 -5.96 -18.47
CA ARG A 15 -17.18 -5.19 -18.83
C ARG A 15 -16.41 -5.93 -19.92
N GLN A 16 -16.42 -5.40 -21.14
CA GLN A 16 -15.61 -5.93 -22.24
C GLN A 16 -14.12 -5.93 -21.83
N SER A 17 -13.46 -7.07 -22.05
CA SER A 17 -12.07 -7.33 -21.62
C SER A 17 -11.07 -6.34 -22.21
N LEU A 18 -10.08 -5.92 -21.41
CA LEU A 18 -8.92 -5.15 -21.87
C LEU A 18 -7.89 -6.01 -22.63
N GLU A 19 -8.17 -7.29 -22.89
CA GLU A 19 -7.28 -8.22 -23.58
C GLU A 19 -6.79 -7.70 -24.94
N ALA A 20 -7.66 -7.04 -25.72
CA ALA A 20 -7.27 -6.46 -27.01
C ALA A 20 -6.19 -5.37 -26.89
N ILE A 21 -6.06 -4.74 -25.72
CA ILE A 21 -5.02 -3.75 -25.45
C ILE A 21 -3.75 -4.44 -24.92
N PHE A 22 -3.89 -5.47 -24.08
CA PHE A 22 -2.76 -6.06 -23.35
C PHE A 22 -2.16 -7.33 -23.97
N ALA A 23 -2.87 -8.02 -24.85
CA ALA A 23 -2.37 -9.14 -25.63
C ALA A 23 -2.79 -9.03 -27.11
N PRO A 24 -2.55 -7.88 -27.78
CA PRO A 24 -2.89 -7.70 -29.18
C PRO A 24 -2.04 -8.60 -30.06
N LYS A 25 -2.65 -9.12 -31.13
CA LYS A 25 -1.95 -9.76 -32.25
C LYS A 25 -1.63 -8.75 -33.34
N THR A 26 -2.45 -7.71 -33.48
CA THR A 26 -2.30 -6.65 -34.48
C THR A 26 -2.40 -5.27 -33.85
N VAL A 27 -1.40 -4.42 -34.09
CA VAL A 27 -1.33 -3.05 -33.55
C VAL A 27 -1.24 -2.04 -34.69
N ALA A 28 -2.14 -1.06 -34.73
CA ALA A 28 -2.04 0.10 -35.62
C ALA A 28 -1.45 1.31 -34.87
N VAL A 29 -0.50 2.01 -35.50
CA VAL A 29 0.08 3.25 -34.95
C VAL A 29 -0.42 4.44 -35.77
N ILE A 30 -1.42 5.15 -35.25
CA ILE A 30 -2.05 6.31 -35.89
C ILE A 30 -1.31 7.58 -35.51
N GLY A 31 -0.78 8.28 -36.51
CA GLY A 31 0.21 9.34 -36.32
C GLY A 31 1.65 8.87 -36.46
N ALA A 32 1.87 7.64 -36.96
CA ALA A 32 3.20 7.16 -37.30
C ALA A 32 3.90 8.10 -38.29
N THR A 33 5.17 8.43 -38.04
CA THR A 33 5.94 9.38 -38.85
C THR A 33 7.43 9.07 -38.77
N GLU A 34 8.21 9.65 -39.69
CA GLU A 34 9.67 9.57 -39.67
C GLU A 34 10.33 10.74 -38.94
N GLU A 35 9.54 11.73 -38.54
CA GLU A 35 10.03 12.95 -37.89
C GLU A 35 10.76 12.61 -36.57
N PRO A 36 12.06 12.92 -36.46
CA PRO A 36 12.83 12.70 -35.24
C PRO A 36 12.21 13.41 -34.03
N GLY A 37 12.16 12.73 -32.88
CA GLY A 37 11.59 13.29 -31.64
C GLY A 37 10.07 13.23 -31.53
N SER A 38 9.35 12.84 -32.59
CA SER A 38 7.89 12.68 -32.52
C SER A 38 7.47 11.41 -31.76
N VAL A 39 6.33 11.48 -31.08
CA VAL A 39 5.74 10.35 -30.33
C VAL A 39 5.39 9.19 -31.26
N GLY A 40 4.78 9.46 -32.42
CA GLY A 40 4.40 8.44 -33.39
C GLY A 40 5.59 7.67 -33.96
N ARG A 41 6.74 8.34 -34.17
CA ARG A 41 7.99 7.66 -34.55
C ARG A 41 8.49 6.73 -33.45
N ALA A 42 8.52 7.22 -32.20
CA ALA A 42 9.03 6.47 -31.06
C ALA A 42 8.19 5.20 -30.79
N LEU A 43 6.86 5.33 -30.83
CA LEU A 43 5.93 4.19 -30.71
C LEU A 43 6.19 3.11 -31.76
N LEU A 44 6.26 3.51 -33.04
CA LEU A 44 6.49 2.57 -34.12
C LEU A 44 7.86 1.90 -33.97
N HIS A 45 8.90 2.68 -33.69
CA HIS A 45 10.25 2.16 -33.46
C HIS A 45 10.30 1.15 -32.30
N ASN A 46 9.61 1.43 -31.19
CA ASN A 46 9.59 0.56 -30.02
C ASN A 46 8.83 -0.75 -30.26
N LEU A 47 7.74 -0.70 -31.03
CA LEU A 47 6.96 -1.89 -31.39
C LEU A 47 7.71 -2.81 -32.37
N ILE A 48 8.39 -2.25 -33.37
CA ILE A 48 9.13 -3.06 -34.37
C ILE A 48 10.54 -3.45 -33.88
N GLY A 49 11.10 -2.71 -32.93
CA GLY A 49 12.41 -2.96 -32.35
C GLY A 49 12.38 -3.93 -31.16
N SER A 50 11.20 -4.27 -30.65
CA SER A 50 11.04 -5.27 -29.59
C SER A 50 10.82 -6.67 -30.13
N SER A 51 10.77 -7.68 -29.26
CA SER A 51 10.41 -9.06 -29.60
C SER A 51 8.89 -9.26 -29.79
N PHE A 52 8.14 -8.20 -30.09
CA PHE A 52 6.69 -8.29 -30.31
C PHE A 52 6.42 -9.14 -31.56
N GLY A 53 5.85 -10.33 -31.37
CA GLY A 53 5.58 -11.28 -32.46
C GLY A 53 4.32 -10.97 -33.27
N GLY A 54 3.66 -9.84 -33.02
CA GLY A 54 2.44 -9.41 -33.70
C GLY A 54 2.68 -8.54 -34.93
N MET A 55 1.60 -8.24 -35.67
CA MET A 55 1.64 -7.36 -36.83
C MET A 55 1.55 -5.90 -36.42
N VAL A 56 2.33 -5.03 -37.07
CA VAL A 56 2.34 -3.59 -36.79
C VAL A 56 2.02 -2.81 -38.07
N PHE A 57 0.97 -1.99 -38.03
CA PHE A 57 0.50 -1.18 -39.15
C PHE A 57 0.67 0.32 -38.87
N PRO A 58 1.65 1.00 -39.48
CA PRO A 58 1.72 2.46 -39.48
C PRO A 58 0.52 3.06 -40.23
N VAL A 59 -0.17 4.04 -39.64
CA VAL A 59 -1.23 4.79 -40.30
C VAL A 59 -0.80 6.25 -40.48
N ASN A 60 -0.64 6.65 -41.74
CA ASN A 60 -0.24 7.99 -42.15
C ASN A 60 -0.83 8.35 -43.53
N PRO A 61 -1.62 9.43 -43.68
CA PRO A 61 -2.27 9.79 -44.94
C PRO A 61 -1.32 10.32 -46.02
N LYS A 62 -0.09 10.72 -45.67
CA LYS A 62 0.85 11.40 -46.58
C LYS A 62 1.99 10.50 -47.05
N ARG A 63 2.26 9.39 -46.36
CA ARG A 63 3.44 8.57 -46.59
C ARG A 63 3.04 7.12 -46.89
N PRO A 64 3.56 6.51 -47.96
CA PRO A 64 3.32 5.10 -48.26
C PRO A 64 4.16 4.14 -47.38
N SER A 65 5.17 4.67 -46.68
CA SER A 65 6.00 3.92 -45.73
C SER A 65 6.48 4.82 -44.59
N VAL A 66 6.68 4.22 -43.42
CA VAL A 66 7.31 4.85 -42.25
C VAL A 66 8.30 3.86 -41.65
N LEU A 67 9.57 4.26 -41.47
CA LEU A 67 10.61 3.37 -40.91
C LEU A 67 10.81 2.08 -41.72
N GLY A 68 10.62 2.15 -43.04
CA GLY A 68 10.70 0.99 -43.93
C GLY A 68 9.51 0.03 -43.87
N VAL A 69 8.51 0.29 -43.02
CA VAL A 69 7.27 -0.48 -42.92
C VAL A 69 6.20 0.18 -43.79
N LYS A 70 5.45 -0.62 -44.56
CA LYS A 70 4.33 -0.13 -45.39
C LYS A 70 3.29 0.57 -44.52
N ALA A 71 2.93 1.80 -44.89
CA ALA A 71 1.96 2.61 -44.18
C ALA A 71 0.64 2.72 -44.95
N TYR A 72 -0.44 2.88 -44.22
CA TYR A 72 -1.80 2.96 -44.74
C TYR A 72 -2.40 4.34 -44.47
N PRO A 73 -3.19 4.92 -45.39
CA PRO A 73 -3.72 6.26 -45.19
C PRO A 73 -4.81 6.31 -44.11
N ARG A 74 -5.59 5.23 -43.95
CA ARG A 74 -6.60 5.06 -42.90
C ARG A 74 -6.50 3.68 -42.29
N ILE A 75 -7.08 3.51 -41.11
CA ILE A 75 -7.10 2.21 -40.42
C ILE A 75 -7.87 1.14 -41.19
N ALA A 76 -8.96 1.52 -41.87
CA ALA A 76 -9.77 0.60 -42.68
C ALA A 76 -9.04 0.07 -43.92
N ASP A 77 -7.91 0.68 -44.30
CA ASP A 77 -7.09 0.22 -45.44
C ASP A 77 -6.05 -0.83 -45.00
N ALA A 78 -5.93 -1.12 -43.71
CA ALA A 78 -5.07 -2.18 -43.19
C ALA A 78 -5.59 -3.56 -43.67
N PRO A 79 -4.70 -4.50 -44.04
CA PRO A 79 -5.08 -5.76 -44.66
C PRO A 79 -5.71 -6.76 -43.69
N ASP A 80 -5.42 -6.62 -42.39
CA ASP A 80 -5.87 -7.52 -41.34
C ASP A 80 -6.60 -6.75 -40.23
N PRO A 81 -7.54 -7.39 -39.51
CA PRO A 81 -8.21 -6.79 -38.36
C PRO A 81 -7.22 -6.30 -37.31
N VAL A 82 -7.44 -5.08 -36.83
CA VAL A 82 -6.60 -4.42 -35.82
C VAL A 82 -7.21 -4.65 -34.43
N ASP A 83 -6.42 -5.19 -33.50
CA ASP A 83 -6.85 -5.35 -32.11
C ASP A 83 -6.70 -4.05 -31.32
N LEU A 84 -5.53 -3.41 -31.47
CA LEU A 84 -5.14 -2.20 -30.74
C LEU A 84 -4.80 -1.05 -31.69
N ALA A 85 -5.48 0.08 -31.57
CA ALA A 85 -5.10 1.34 -32.20
C ALA A 85 -4.38 2.25 -31.18
N VAL A 86 -3.11 2.55 -31.45
CA VAL A 86 -2.33 3.53 -30.67
C VAL A 86 -2.36 4.88 -31.36
N ILE A 87 -2.95 5.88 -30.71
CA ILE A 87 -3.27 7.18 -31.27
C ILE A 87 -2.30 8.22 -30.72
N ALA A 88 -1.52 8.82 -31.62
CA ALA A 88 -0.50 9.83 -31.34
C ALA A 88 -0.69 11.08 -32.24
N THR A 89 -1.93 11.54 -32.37
CA THR A 89 -2.32 12.72 -33.17
C THR A 89 -2.83 13.87 -32.27
N PRO A 90 -2.86 15.14 -32.72
CA PRO A 90 -3.36 16.24 -31.91
C PRO A 90 -4.78 15.99 -31.36
N ALA A 91 -5.03 16.35 -30.09
CA ALA A 91 -6.27 16.05 -29.36
C ALA A 91 -7.57 16.35 -30.14
N PRO A 92 -7.72 17.46 -30.88
CA PRO A 92 -8.94 17.75 -31.64
C PRO A 92 -9.29 16.72 -32.72
N THR A 93 -8.29 15.96 -33.21
CA THR A 93 -8.49 14.94 -34.25
C THR A 93 -8.91 13.58 -33.67
N VAL A 94 -8.70 13.37 -32.37
CA VAL A 94 -8.84 12.07 -31.72
C VAL A 94 -10.28 11.54 -31.75
N PRO A 95 -11.36 12.33 -31.52
CA PRO A 95 -12.73 11.80 -31.59
C PRO A 95 -13.07 11.18 -32.94
N ALA A 96 -12.68 11.83 -34.04
CA ALA A 96 -12.93 11.32 -35.39
C ALA A 96 -12.16 10.01 -35.66
N ILE A 97 -10.88 9.97 -35.29
CA ILE A 97 -10.04 8.77 -35.41
C ILE A 97 -10.61 7.61 -34.59
N VAL A 98 -11.07 7.88 -33.36
CA VAL A 98 -11.72 6.88 -32.51
C VAL A 98 -12.99 6.33 -33.18
N GLY A 99 -13.78 7.19 -33.81
CA GLY A 99 -14.95 6.77 -34.59
C GLY A 99 -14.58 5.88 -35.79
N GLU A 100 -13.52 6.21 -36.53
CA GLU A 100 -13.00 5.37 -37.62
C GLU A 100 -12.51 4.01 -37.10
N CYS A 101 -11.83 3.97 -35.96
CA CYS A 101 -11.38 2.74 -35.32
C CYS A 101 -12.58 1.86 -34.91
N ALA A 102 -13.59 2.44 -34.28
CA ALA A 102 -14.80 1.73 -33.87
C ALA A 102 -15.56 1.16 -35.08
N GLN A 103 -15.68 1.93 -36.17
CA GLN A 103 -16.28 1.47 -37.44
C GLN A 103 -15.49 0.34 -38.09
N ALA A 104 -14.16 0.36 -37.98
CA ALA A 104 -13.27 -0.70 -38.44
C ALA A 104 -13.26 -1.94 -37.51
N GLY A 105 -14.03 -1.92 -36.41
CA GLY A 105 -14.14 -3.05 -35.48
C GLY A 105 -12.97 -3.20 -34.51
N VAL A 106 -12.17 -2.15 -34.32
CA VAL A 106 -11.08 -2.14 -33.34
C VAL A 106 -11.64 -2.23 -31.93
N LYS A 107 -11.06 -3.11 -31.11
CA LYS A 107 -11.56 -3.38 -29.75
C LYS A 107 -10.82 -2.58 -28.67
N GLY A 108 -9.56 -2.21 -28.90
CA GLY A 108 -8.73 -1.46 -27.97
C GLY A 108 -8.17 -0.17 -28.55
N GLY A 109 -8.25 0.91 -27.79
CA GLY A 109 -7.64 2.20 -28.09
C GLY A 109 -6.64 2.63 -27.02
N LEU A 110 -5.48 3.15 -27.43
CA LEU A 110 -4.50 3.76 -26.54
C LEU A 110 -4.23 5.20 -26.99
N ILE A 111 -4.68 6.19 -26.22
CA ILE A 111 -4.55 7.60 -26.57
C ILE A 111 -3.38 8.20 -25.79
N THR A 112 -2.31 8.53 -26.52
CA THR A 112 -1.10 9.15 -25.95
C THR A 112 -1.21 10.66 -25.83
N SER A 113 -2.08 11.26 -26.65
CA SER A 113 -2.19 12.70 -26.80
C SER A 113 -2.69 13.38 -25.53
N THR A 114 -2.08 14.52 -25.19
CA THR A 114 -2.58 15.47 -24.18
C THR A 114 -3.40 16.57 -24.86
N GLY A 115 -4.13 17.36 -24.09
CA GLY A 115 -5.01 18.44 -24.53
C GLY A 115 -6.48 18.23 -24.17
N PHE A 116 -6.76 17.39 -23.18
CA PHE A 116 -8.11 16.96 -22.79
C PHE A 116 -8.55 17.66 -21.51
N ARG A 117 -9.25 16.98 -20.58
CA ARG A 117 -9.88 17.60 -19.40
C ARG A 117 -8.92 18.46 -18.56
N GLU A 118 -7.63 18.17 -18.57
CA GLU A 118 -6.60 18.99 -17.91
C GLU A 118 -6.48 20.42 -18.48
N ARG A 119 -7.02 20.68 -19.67
CA ARG A 119 -7.13 22.02 -20.29
C ARG A 119 -8.48 22.71 -19.99
N GLY A 120 -9.33 22.15 -19.14
CA GLY A 120 -10.61 22.71 -18.75
C GLY A 120 -11.79 22.24 -19.62
N ALA A 121 -12.85 23.05 -19.67
CA ALA A 121 -14.15 22.65 -20.23
C ALA A 121 -14.10 22.19 -21.71
N ALA A 122 -13.31 22.86 -22.56
CA ALA A 122 -13.16 22.48 -23.97
C ALA A 122 -12.54 21.08 -24.12
N GLY A 123 -11.55 20.75 -23.29
CA GLY A 123 -10.93 19.43 -23.29
C GLY A 123 -11.82 18.34 -22.67
N ALA A 124 -12.64 18.68 -21.68
CA ALA A 124 -13.66 17.78 -21.16
C ALA A 124 -14.75 17.45 -22.20
N GLU A 125 -15.10 18.40 -23.07
CA GLU A 125 -16.01 18.13 -24.20
C GLU A 125 -15.37 17.22 -25.24
N LEU A 126 -14.06 17.36 -25.52
CA LEU A 126 -13.33 16.40 -26.37
C LEU A 126 -13.37 14.98 -25.78
N GLU A 127 -13.17 14.83 -24.47
CA GLU A 127 -13.30 13.53 -23.79
C GLU A 127 -14.70 12.91 -23.98
N LYS A 128 -15.74 13.73 -23.85
CA LYS A 128 -17.13 13.29 -24.08
C LYS A 128 -17.35 12.83 -25.52
N GLN A 129 -16.80 13.54 -26.50
CA GLN A 129 -16.86 13.14 -27.90
C GLN A 129 -16.11 11.83 -28.16
N VAL A 130 -14.93 11.65 -27.57
CA VAL A 130 -14.18 10.39 -27.65
C VAL A 130 -15.04 9.22 -27.13
N LYS A 131 -15.65 9.37 -25.95
CA LYS A 131 -16.55 8.35 -25.39
C LYS A 131 -17.73 8.02 -26.30
N ALA A 132 -18.36 9.05 -26.88
CA ALA A 132 -19.49 8.86 -27.79
C ALA A 132 -19.09 8.12 -29.07
N GLN A 133 -17.88 8.34 -29.57
CA GLN A 133 -17.37 7.70 -30.78
C GLN A 133 -16.79 6.30 -30.56
N ALA A 134 -16.32 5.99 -29.35
CA ALA A 134 -15.68 4.71 -29.03
C ALA A 134 -16.63 3.51 -29.16
N GLY A 135 -17.92 3.71 -28.89
CA GLY A 135 -18.90 2.62 -28.88
C GLY A 135 -18.50 1.53 -27.88
N ALA A 136 -18.23 0.33 -28.39
CA ALA A 136 -17.75 -0.81 -27.60
C ALA A 136 -16.24 -0.79 -27.33
N MET A 137 -15.46 -0.01 -28.08
CA MET A 137 -14.00 0.01 -27.96
C MET A 137 -13.57 0.50 -26.58
N ARG A 138 -12.72 -0.28 -25.90
CA ARG A 138 -12.13 0.12 -24.61
C ARG A 138 -10.94 1.05 -24.82
N ILE A 139 -10.76 2.04 -23.94
CA ILE A 139 -9.72 3.09 -24.10
C ILE A 139 -8.84 3.23 -22.86
N VAL A 140 -7.53 3.22 -23.06
CA VAL A 140 -6.51 3.68 -22.10
C VAL A 140 -6.03 5.08 -22.47
N GLY A 141 -5.90 5.95 -21.46
CA GLY A 141 -5.59 7.38 -21.65
C GLY A 141 -6.81 8.28 -21.45
N PRO A 142 -6.84 9.49 -22.05
CA PRO A 142 -5.80 10.11 -22.87
C PRO A 142 -4.56 10.54 -22.07
N GLY A 143 -3.54 11.08 -22.72
CA GLY A 143 -2.30 11.52 -22.06
C GLY A 143 -1.48 10.37 -21.44
N SER A 144 -1.64 9.15 -21.97
CA SER A 144 -0.88 7.98 -21.51
C SER A 144 0.52 7.94 -22.14
N LEU A 145 1.53 7.51 -21.37
CA LEU A 145 2.84 7.12 -21.94
C LEU A 145 2.73 5.87 -22.83
N GLY A 146 1.69 5.07 -22.60
CA GLY A 146 1.45 3.79 -23.24
C GLY A 146 1.47 2.61 -22.26
N ILE A 147 1.57 1.42 -22.83
CA ILE A 147 1.66 0.16 -22.08
C ILE A 147 2.82 -0.71 -22.56
N MET A 148 3.34 -1.55 -21.67
CA MET A 148 4.30 -2.61 -22.00
C MET A 148 3.87 -3.93 -21.41
N ARG A 149 4.12 -5.02 -22.14
CA ARG A 149 4.02 -6.40 -21.65
C ARG A 149 5.30 -7.15 -22.04
N PRO A 150 6.35 -7.05 -21.19
CA PRO A 150 7.65 -7.67 -21.47
C PRO A 150 7.60 -9.18 -21.78
N PRO A 151 6.75 -10.01 -21.14
CA PRO A 151 6.67 -11.44 -21.47
C PRO A 151 6.31 -11.76 -22.92
N ILE A 152 5.59 -10.87 -23.61
CA ILE A 152 5.19 -11.05 -25.03
C ILE A 152 5.90 -10.05 -25.96
N GLY A 153 6.90 -9.32 -25.44
CA GLY A 153 7.65 -8.32 -26.20
C GLY A 153 6.87 -7.06 -26.58
N LEU A 154 5.61 -6.88 -26.15
CA LEU A 154 4.82 -5.69 -26.50
C LEU A 154 5.40 -4.44 -25.81
N ASN A 155 5.78 -3.44 -26.60
CA ASN A 155 6.17 -2.12 -26.12
C ASN A 155 5.43 -1.03 -26.91
N ALA A 156 4.17 -0.78 -26.54
CA ALA A 156 3.34 0.27 -27.13
C ALA A 156 3.51 1.60 -26.35
N THR A 157 4.75 2.02 -26.14
CA THR A 157 5.08 3.29 -25.46
C THR A 157 6.04 4.12 -26.27
N PHE A 158 6.17 5.41 -25.91
CA PHE A 158 7.26 6.27 -26.39
C PHE A 158 8.38 6.43 -25.35
N ALA A 159 8.49 5.51 -24.38
CA ALA A 159 9.58 5.46 -23.43
C ALA A 159 10.83 4.82 -24.05
N ARG A 160 12.02 5.24 -23.63
CA ARG A 160 13.30 4.61 -24.04
C ARG A 160 13.61 3.31 -23.29
N PRO A 161 13.40 3.22 -21.97
CA PRO A 161 13.69 2.00 -21.22
C PRO A 161 12.84 0.82 -21.73
N SER A 162 13.46 -0.34 -21.97
CA SER A 162 12.75 -1.60 -22.17
C SER A 162 13.00 -2.48 -20.95
N PRO A 163 12.01 -2.64 -20.06
CA PRO A 163 12.18 -3.41 -18.84
C PRO A 163 12.38 -4.89 -19.17
N ARG A 164 13.19 -5.56 -18.34
CA ARG A 164 13.33 -7.01 -18.41
C ARG A 164 12.01 -7.68 -18.01
N PRO A 165 11.67 -8.85 -18.59
CA PRO A 165 10.57 -9.66 -18.08
C PRO A 165 10.76 -10.01 -16.60
N GLY A 166 9.67 -9.92 -15.84
CA GLY A 166 9.62 -10.33 -14.44
C GLY A 166 8.17 -10.40 -13.97
N SER A 167 7.96 -10.17 -12.67
CA SER A 167 6.69 -10.47 -12.01
C SER A 167 5.97 -9.28 -11.40
N ILE A 168 6.52 -8.07 -11.54
CA ILE A 168 5.89 -6.84 -11.04
C ILE A 168 5.11 -6.14 -12.15
N ALA A 169 3.84 -5.85 -11.87
CA ALA A 169 3.08 -4.90 -12.66
C ALA A 169 3.21 -3.50 -12.06
N LEU A 170 3.59 -2.51 -12.87
CA LEU A 170 3.60 -1.10 -12.49
C LEU A 170 2.46 -0.36 -13.18
N VAL A 171 1.54 0.22 -12.41
CA VAL A 171 0.44 1.05 -12.89
C VAL A 171 0.66 2.47 -12.39
N SER A 172 0.85 3.42 -13.30
CA SER A 172 1.17 4.81 -12.96
C SER A 172 0.25 5.79 -13.66
N GLN A 173 -0.35 6.69 -12.88
CA GLN A 173 -1.07 7.84 -13.43
C GLN A 173 -0.11 8.89 -14.01
N SER A 174 1.08 9.01 -13.45
CA SER A 174 2.12 9.91 -13.96
C SER A 174 3.00 9.20 -14.98
N ALA A 175 2.95 9.68 -16.23
CA ALA A 175 3.82 9.18 -17.31
C ALA A 175 5.31 9.34 -16.99
N THR A 176 5.72 10.49 -16.48
CA THR A 176 7.13 10.80 -16.20
C THR A 176 7.68 9.98 -15.04
N LEU A 177 6.94 9.86 -13.95
CA LEU A 177 7.35 9.02 -12.82
C LEU A 177 7.38 7.53 -13.19
N GLY A 178 6.41 7.07 -13.99
CA GLY A 178 6.41 5.72 -14.53
C GLY A 178 7.68 5.43 -15.35
N ALA A 179 8.05 6.33 -16.26
CA ALA A 179 9.27 6.20 -17.06
C ALA A 179 10.55 6.16 -16.19
N SER A 180 10.62 6.97 -15.14
CA SER A 180 11.76 6.97 -14.21
C SER A 180 11.87 5.66 -13.44
N ILE A 181 10.74 5.04 -13.06
CA ILE A 181 10.76 3.73 -12.38
C ILE A 181 11.25 2.62 -13.32
N LEU A 182 10.85 2.66 -14.59
CA LEU A 182 11.32 1.70 -15.58
C LEU A 182 12.83 1.80 -15.86
N ASP A 183 13.34 3.03 -15.94
CA ASP A 183 14.77 3.29 -16.14
C ASP A 183 15.61 2.76 -14.96
N TRP A 184 15.22 3.14 -13.74
CA TRP A 184 15.82 2.63 -12.50
C TRP A 184 15.78 1.10 -12.41
N GLY A 185 14.65 0.49 -12.77
CA GLY A 185 14.47 -0.95 -12.68
C GLY A 185 15.47 -1.75 -13.51
N GLN A 186 15.98 -1.20 -14.63
CA GLN A 186 17.05 -1.85 -15.39
C GLN A 186 18.35 -1.95 -14.60
N ARG A 187 18.73 -0.88 -13.91
CA ARG A 187 19.95 -0.82 -13.09
C ARG A 187 19.87 -1.79 -11.92
N GLU A 188 18.76 -1.79 -11.20
CA GLU A 188 18.56 -2.63 -10.01
C GLU A 188 18.08 -4.06 -10.33
N GLN A 189 18.05 -4.43 -11.61
CA GLN A 189 17.63 -5.74 -12.12
C GLN A 189 16.22 -6.15 -11.68
N VAL A 190 15.31 -5.18 -11.60
CA VAL A 190 13.89 -5.40 -11.34
C VAL A 190 13.18 -5.71 -12.66
N GLY A 191 12.55 -6.89 -12.72
CA GLY A 191 11.77 -7.33 -13.89
C GLY A 191 10.28 -7.02 -13.75
N PHE A 192 9.65 -6.63 -14.85
CA PHE A 192 8.24 -6.25 -14.91
C PHE A 192 7.42 -7.25 -15.73
N SER A 193 6.23 -7.60 -15.25
CA SER A 193 5.21 -8.35 -16.01
C SER A 193 4.40 -7.42 -16.91
N ALA A 194 4.14 -6.20 -16.43
CA ALA A 194 3.40 -5.17 -17.13
C ALA A 194 3.82 -3.76 -16.70
N PHE A 195 3.75 -2.81 -17.63
CA PHE A 195 3.75 -1.39 -17.34
C PHE A 195 2.50 -0.75 -17.94
N ILE A 196 1.81 0.06 -17.15
CA ILE A 196 0.57 0.72 -17.54
C ILE A 196 0.64 2.18 -17.16
N SER A 197 0.67 3.07 -18.14
CA SER A 197 0.39 4.48 -17.91
C SER A 197 -1.09 4.75 -18.11
N THR A 198 -1.80 5.15 -17.06
CA THR A 198 -3.27 5.30 -17.13
C THR A 198 -3.69 6.58 -17.84
N GLY A 199 -2.86 7.62 -17.75
CA GLY A 199 -3.22 8.97 -18.17
C GLY A 199 -4.49 9.47 -17.45
N GLY A 200 -5.37 10.12 -18.20
CA GLY A 200 -6.60 10.74 -17.70
C GLY A 200 -7.69 9.77 -17.22
N MET A 201 -7.55 8.46 -17.47
CA MET A 201 -8.58 7.44 -17.17
C MET A 201 -9.96 7.86 -17.68
N LEU A 202 -10.04 8.14 -18.98
CA LEU A 202 -11.30 8.47 -19.64
C LEU A 202 -12.29 7.30 -19.53
N ASP A 203 -11.84 6.10 -19.86
CA ASP A 203 -12.63 4.87 -19.84
C ASP A 203 -12.05 3.86 -18.84
N ALA A 204 -10.94 3.19 -19.18
CA ALA A 204 -10.30 2.22 -18.29
C ALA A 204 -9.72 2.93 -17.05
N ASP A 205 -10.07 2.41 -15.87
CA ASP A 205 -9.61 2.94 -14.58
C ASP A 205 -8.88 1.89 -13.74
N TRP A 206 -8.53 2.24 -12.50
CA TRP A 206 -7.82 1.36 -11.58
C TRP A 206 -8.46 -0.02 -11.40
N SER A 207 -9.80 -0.08 -11.38
CA SER A 207 -10.51 -1.35 -11.18
C SER A 207 -10.28 -2.31 -12.35
N ASP A 208 -10.36 -1.80 -13.59
CA ASP A 208 -10.10 -2.61 -14.78
C ASP A 208 -8.64 -3.11 -14.82
N PHE A 209 -7.67 -2.24 -14.48
CA PHE A 209 -6.26 -2.64 -14.46
C PHE A 209 -5.96 -3.68 -13.38
N ILE A 210 -6.52 -3.53 -12.18
CA ILE A 210 -6.31 -4.50 -11.10
C ILE A 210 -6.95 -5.85 -11.45
N GLU A 211 -8.17 -5.86 -12.01
CA GLU A 211 -8.85 -7.08 -12.44
C GLU A 211 -8.06 -7.83 -13.52
N LEU A 212 -7.59 -7.11 -14.54
CA LEU A 212 -6.72 -7.67 -15.57
C LEU A 212 -5.43 -8.27 -14.98
N LEU A 213 -4.80 -7.55 -14.05
CA LEU A 213 -3.54 -7.96 -13.44
C LEU A 213 -3.73 -9.09 -12.42
N ASP A 214 -4.91 -9.24 -11.81
CA ASP A 214 -5.29 -10.38 -10.96
C ASP A 214 -5.35 -11.68 -11.76
N GLU A 215 -5.83 -11.61 -13.00
CA GLU A 215 -5.94 -12.77 -13.89
C GLU A 215 -4.62 -13.13 -14.59
N ASP A 216 -3.67 -12.20 -14.68
CA ASP A 216 -2.39 -12.43 -15.36
C ASP A 216 -1.42 -13.30 -14.54
N ALA A 217 -1.16 -14.53 -15.00
CA ALA A 217 -0.26 -15.48 -14.34
C ALA A 217 1.20 -14.98 -14.18
N HIS A 218 1.65 -14.04 -15.02
CA HIS A 218 3.00 -13.48 -14.94
C HIS A 218 3.12 -12.44 -13.82
N THR A 219 2.01 -11.79 -13.46
CA THR A 219 1.99 -10.79 -12.40
C THR A 219 1.84 -11.46 -11.04
N GLN A 220 2.81 -11.21 -10.16
CA GLN A 220 2.83 -11.66 -8.77
C GLN A 220 2.66 -10.50 -7.78
N SER A 221 2.87 -9.25 -8.19
CA SER A 221 2.67 -8.07 -7.35
C SER A 221 2.33 -6.84 -8.20
N ILE A 222 1.55 -5.92 -7.64
CA ILE A 222 1.06 -4.72 -8.32
C ILE A 222 1.56 -3.48 -7.55
N LEU A 223 2.29 -2.61 -8.25
CA LEU A 223 2.72 -1.31 -7.76
C LEU A 223 1.86 -0.23 -8.40
N ILE A 224 1.36 0.69 -7.59
CA ILE A 224 0.48 1.76 -8.05
C ILE A 224 1.02 3.12 -7.64
N TYR A 225 1.19 4.01 -8.61
CA TYR A 225 1.30 5.45 -8.37
C TYR A 225 0.00 6.12 -8.80
N MET A 226 -0.71 6.73 -7.86
CA MET A 226 -2.03 7.34 -8.09
C MET A 226 -2.13 8.76 -7.53
N GLU A 227 -2.84 9.62 -8.26
CA GLU A 227 -3.16 11.00 -7.88
C GLU A 227 -4.65 11.16 -7.60
N SER A 228 -5.51 10.45 -8.33
CA SER A 228 -6.96 10.43 -8.13
C SER A 228 -7.53 9.02 -8.22
N ILE A 229 -8.69 8.81 -7.61
CA ILE A 229 -9.42 7.53 -7.66
C ILE A 229 -10.82 7.83 -8.18
N PRO A 230 -11.06 7.77 -9.51
CA PRO A 230 -12.34 8.16 -10.10
C PRO A 230 -13.53 7.35 -9.55
N ASN A 231 -13.34 6.05 -9.36
CA ASN A 231 -14.34 5.15 -8.78
C ASN A 231 -13.78 4.40 -7.56
N PRO A 232 -13.83 5.02 -6.35
CA PRO A 232 -13.23 4.45 -5.14
C PRO A 232 -13.85 3.11 -4.73
N ARG A 233 -15.14 2.91 -4.96
CA ARG A 233 -15.84 1.66 -4.59
C ARG A 233 -15.40 0.50 -5.50
N ALA A 234 -15.35 0.72 -6.81
CA ALA A 234 -14.84 -0.27 -7.75
C ALA A 234 -13.37 -0.60 -7.48
N PHE A 235 -12.54 0.42 -7.19
CA PHE A 235 -11.14 0.22 -6.78
C PHE A 235 -11.04 -0.69 -5.55
N ILE A 236 -11.77 -0.40 -4.47
CA ILE A 236 -11.74 -1.21 -3.24
C ILE A 236 -12.16 -2.65 -3.52
N SER A 237 -13.19 -2.86 -4.33
CA SER A 237 -13.68 -4.18 -4.70
C SER A 237 -12.61 -4.98 -5.45
N ALA A 238 -12.06 -4.40 -6.53
CA ALA A 238 -11.01 -5.03 -7.34
C ALA A 238 -9.74 -5.29 -6.53
N ALA A 239 -9.29 -4.29 -5.75
CA ALA A 239 -8.11 -4.41 -4.89
C ALA A 239 -8.28 -5.50 -3.84
N ARG A 240 -9.45 -5.58 -3.19
CA ARG A 240 -9.71 -6.61 -2.18
C ARG A 240 -9.71 -8.01 -2.77
N LYS A 241 -10.28 -8.20 -3.97
CA LYS A 241 -10.23 -9.47 -4.70
C LYS A 241 -8.78 -9.86 -5.01
N ALA A 242 -8.04 -8.95 -5.63
CA ALA A 242 -6.66 -9.21 -6.06
C ALA A 242 -5.68 -9.40 -4.89
N ALA A 243 -5.85 -8.66 -3.78
CA ALA A 243 -4.96 -8.70 -2.62
C ALA A 243 -4.92 -10.06 -1.90
N TYR A 244 -5.90 -10.95 -2.12
CA TYR A 244 -5.81 -12.33 -1.64
C TYR A 244 -4.68 -13.10 -2.30
N ASN A 245 -4.35 -12.83 -3.56
CA ASN A 245 -3.36 -13.58 -4.31
C ASN A 245 -2.11 -12.76 -4.62
N LYS A 246 -2.28 -11.46 -4.83
CA LYS A 246 -1.25 -10.56 -5.36
C LYS A 246 -1.12 -9.32 -4.48
N PRO A 247 0.02 -9.12 -3.81
CA PRO A 247 0.35 -7.88 -3.12
C PRO A 247 0.07 -6.63 -3.96
N ILE A 248 -0.61 -5.65 -3.35
CA ILE A 248 -0.82 -4.33 -3.95
C ILE A 248 -0.16 -3.28 -3.06
N ILE A 249 0.77 -2.53 -3.63
CA ILE A 249 1.49 -1.44 -2.96
C ILE A 249 1.14 -0.15 -3.70
N ALA A 250 0.65 0.85 -2.98
CA ALA A 250 0.19 2.10 -3.56
C ALA A 250 0.85 3.31 -2.92
N LEU A 251 1.28 4.25 -3.77
CA LEU A 251 1.61 5.61 -3.37
C LEU A 251 0.49 6.53 -3.87
N LYS A 252 -0.22 7.17 -2.92
CA LYS A 252 -1.24 8.18 -3.20
C LYS A 252 -0.67 9.58 -3.01
N ALA A 253 -0.50 10.31 -4.10
CA ALA A 253 -0.11 11.71 -4.10
C ALA A 253 -1.29 12.64 -3.71
N GLY A 254 -1.00 13.87 -3.26
CA GLY A 254 -2.03 14.89 -3.01
C GLY A 254 -2.90 14.66 -1.77
N ARG A 255 -2.28 14.48 -0.59
CA ARG A 255 -2.96 14.21 0.70
C ARG A 255 -3.95 15.29 1.15
N LEU A 256 -3.87 16.50 0.59
CA LEU A 256 -4.62 17.67 1.04
C LEU A 256 -6.08 17.73 0.53
N ALA A 257 -6.50 16.83 -0.37
CA ALA A 257 -7.77 16.95 -1.10
C ALA A 257 -8.90 16.00 -0.62
N GLY A 258 -8.88 15.52 0.62
CA GLY A 258 -9.95 14.65 1.15
C GLY A 258 -9.69 14.08 2.55
N SER A 259 -10.55 13.17 3.00
CA SER A 259 -10.39 12.43 4.27
C SER A 259 -9.29 11.36 4.14
N ASP A 260 -8.03 11.78 4.20
CA ASP A 260 -6.85 10.91 4.04
C ASP A 260 -6.84 9.73 5.03
N ALA A 261 -7.38 9.93 6.23
CA ALA A 261 -7.56 8.87 7.23
C ALA A 261 -8.60 7.80 6.83
N ALA A 262 -9.68 8.20 6.15
CA ALA A 262 -10.67 7.25 5.62
C ALA A 262 -10.09 6.44 4.46
N LEU A 263 -9.29 7.07 3.60
CA LEU A 263 -8.57 6.38 2.55
C LEU A 263 -7.55 5.37 3.11
N ASP A 264 -6.79 5.74 4.14
CA ASP A 264 -5.87 4.83 4.83
C ASP A 264 -6.60 3.62 5.43
N ALA A 265 -7.75 3.86 6.06
CA ALA A 265 -8.60 2.80 6.58
C ALA A 265 -9.10 1.89 5.45
N ALA A 266 -9.51 2.46 4.32
CA ALA A 266 -9.98 1.71 3.15
C ALA A 266 -8.87 0.85 2.54
N PHE A 267 -7.66 1.39 2.38
CA PHE A 267 -6.51 0.65 1.84
C PHE A 267 -6.14 -0.54 2.74
N ARG A 268 -6.07 -0.33 4.05
CA ARG A 268 -5.86 -1.44 5.00
C ARG A 268 -6.95 -2.51 4.89
N ARG A 269 -8.21 -2.09 4.69
CA ARG A 269 -9.38 -2.98 4.58
C ARG A 269 -9.36 -3.83 3.30
N CYS A 270 -8.89 -3.27 2.18
CA CYS A 270 -8.83 -3.98 0.90
C CYS A 270 -7.47 -4.63 0.62
N GLY A 271 -6.55 -4.63 1.59
CA GLY A 271 -5.27 -5.32 1.43
C GLY A 271 -4.18 -4.52 0.72
N VAL A 272 -4.41 -3.24 0.46
CA VAL A 272 -3.44 -2.34 -0.18
C VAL A 272 -2.48 -1.80 0.87
N LEU A 273 -1.18 -2.02 0.67
CA LEU A 273 -0.15 -1.35 1.45
C LEU A 273 0.05 0.06 0.89
N ARG A 274 -0.33 1.08 1.67
CA ARG A 274 0.05 2.45 1.35
C ARG A 274 1.50 2.71 1.74
N VAL A 275 2.25 3.35 0.85
CA VAL A 275 3.56 3.92 1.16
C VAL A 275 3.52 5.45 1.05
N ASP A 276 4.35 6.13 1.83
CA ASP A 276 4.31 7.58 1.98
C ASP A 276 5.30 8.32 1.07
N GLN A 277 6.39 7.66 0.67
CA GLN A 277 7.43 8.25 -0.16
C GLN A 277 7.66 7.46 -1.44
N LEU A 278 8.09 8.16 -2.48
CA LEU A 278 8.40 7.53 -3.76
C LEU A 278 9.51 6.49 -3.61
N ALA A 279 10.54 6.77 -2.80
CA ALA A 279 11.62 5.84 -2.47
C ALA A 279 11.11 4.52 -1.86
N ASP A 280 10.00 4.54 -1.12
CA ASP A 280 9.40 3.31 -0.58
C ASP A 280 8.77 2.47 -1.70
N LEU A 281 8.16 3.09 -2.72
CA LEU A 281 7.60 2.36 -3.86
C LEU A 281 8.71 1.62 -4.63
N PHE A 282 9.84 2.29 -4.85
CA PHE A 282 11.06 1.71 -5.42
C PHE A 282 11.59 0.55 -4.56
N SER A 283 11.74 0.79 -3.26
CA SER A 283 12.22 -0.23 -2.31
C SER A 283 11.31 -1.45 -2.29
N MET A 284 9.99 -1.25 -2.33
CA MET A 284 9.01 -2.33 -2.38
C MET A 284 9.11 -3.11 -3.70
N ALA A 285 9.31 -2.44 -4.83
CA ALA A 285 9.57 -3.12 -6.12
C ALA A 285 10.78 -4.06 -6.02
N GLU A 286 11.81 -3.61 -5.33
CA GLU A 286 13.05 -4.37 -5.21
C GLU A 286 12.88 -5.62 -4.32
N VAL A 287 12.29 -5.46 -3.13
CA VAL A 287 12.20 -6.58 -2.18
C VAL A 287 11.17 -7.64 -2.58
N LEU A 288 10.06 -7.26 -3.24
CA LEU A 288 8.97 -8.19 -3.58
C LEU A 288 9.38 -9.26 -4.59
N THR A 289 10.34 -8.95 -5.46
CA THR A 289 10.85 -9.90 -6.48
C THR A 289 12.00 -10.76 -5.97
N LYS A 290 12.70 -10.29 -4.94
CA LYS A 290 14.01 -10.81 -4.53
C LYS A 290 13.95 -11.59 -3.21
N GLN A 291 13.08 -11.22 -2.28
CA GLN A 291 13.14 -11.67 -0.89
C GLN A 291 11.79 -12.20 -0.37
N PRO A 292 11.80 -13.19 0.54
CA PRO A 292 10.58 -13.63 1.21
C PRO A 292 10.06 -12.54 2.17
N ARG A 293 8.78 -12.62 2.49
CA ARG A 293 8.17 -11.77 3.52
C ARG A 293 8.71 -12.14 4.92
N PRO A 294 8.99 -11.14 5.79
CA PRO A 294 9.37 -11.42 7.17
C PRO A 294 8.20 -12.05 7.93
N LYS A 295 8.52 -12.95 8.87
CA LYS A 295 7.51 -13.60 9.73
C LYS A 295 7.09 -12.75 10.93
N GLY A 296 7.89 -11.74 11.26
CA GLY A 296 7.68 -10.85 12.42
C GLY A 296 8.38 -9.50 12.26
N SER A 297 8.53 -8.80 13.38
CA SER A 297 9.06 -7.42 13.45
C SER A 297 10.55 -7.34 13.78
N ARG A 298 11.22 -8.46 14.06
CA ARG A 298 12.57 -8.47 14.62
C ARG A 298 13.63 -8.49 13.53
N LEU A 299 14.45 -7.44 13.45
CA LEU A 299 15.55 -7.33 12.49
C LEU A 299 16.89 -7.47 13.21
N THR A 300 17.78 -8.28 12.65
CA THR A 300 19.20 -8.26 13.01
C THR A 300 19.95 -7.35 12.05
N ILE A 301 20.80 -6.48 12.58
CA ILE A 301 21.62 -5.56 11.78
C ILE A 301 23.08 -5.93 12.01
N VAL A 302 23.85 -6.09 10.93
CA VAL A 302 25.31 -6.27 10.98
C VAL A 302 26.00 -5.16 10.21
N THR A 303 27.07 -4.59 10.75
CA THR A 303 27.76 -3.42 10.19
C THR A 303 29.24 -3.42 10.54
N ASN A 304 30.12 -2.85 9.70
CA ASN A 304 31.51 -2.55 10.06
C ASN A 304 31.68 -1.15 10.69
N ALA A 305 30.61 -0.37 10.75
CA ALA A 305 30.63 0.98 11.30
C ALA A 305 29.41 1.23 12.18
N GLY A 306 29.64 1.67 13.42
CA GLY A 306 28.58 1.91 14.40
C GLY A 306 27.56 2.98 13.98
N GLY A 307 28.00 4.10 13.38
CA GLY A 307 27.13 5.20 12.97
C GLY A 307 25.98 4.77 12.04
N PRO A 308 26.27 4.14 10.89
CA PRO A 308 25.26 3.55 10.02
C PRO A 308 24.32 2.54 10.71
N GLY A 309 24.85 1.72 11.64
CA GLY A 309 24.06 0.78 12.42
C GLY A 309 23.03 1.47 13.32
N VAL A 310 23.40 2.57 13.97
CA VAL A 310 22.49 3.38 14.80
C VAL A 310 21.40 4.02 13.94
N VAL A 311 21.76 4.61 12.79
CA VAL A 311 20.79 5.21 11.85
C VAL A 311 19.76 4.18 11.38
N ALA A 312 20.20 2.96 11.07
CA ALA A 312 19.32 1.85 10.71
C ALA A 312 18.37 1.46 11.85
N ALA A 313 18.90 1.34 13.07
CA ALA A 313 18.13 0.99 14.26
C ALA A 313 17.06 2.04 14.58
N ASP A 314 17.40 3.33 14.51
CA ASP A 314 16.45 4.42 14.75
C ASP A 314 15.31 4.40 13.72
N ALA A 315 15.63 4.20 12.44
CA ALA A 315 14.64 4.08 11.38
C ALA A 315 13.75 2.83 11.53
N LEU A 316 14.33 1.71 11.94
CA LEU A 316 13.61 0.47 12.24
C LEU A 316 12.58 0.70 13.36
N LEU A 317 13.04 1.24 14.50
CA LEU A 317 12.20 1.48 15.67
C LEU A 317 11.11 2.52 15.38
N ALA A 318 11.42 3.59 14.66
CA ALA A 318 10.46 4.62 14.27
C ALA A 318 9.32 4.06 13.38
N GLY A 319 9.60 3.04 12.56
CA GLY A 319 8.59 2.36 11.74
C GLY A 319 7.81 1.24 12.45
N GLY A 320 8.10 0.99 13.73
CA GLY A 320 7.47 -0.04 14.56
C GLY A 320 8.08 -1.43 14.40
N GLY A 321 9.31 -1.53 13.92
CA GLY A 321 10.11 -2.75 13.98
C GLY A 321 10.87 -2.86 15.30
N GLU A 322 11.50 -4.00 15.52
CA GLU A 322 12.24 -4.32 16.75
C GLU A 322 13.63 -4.85 16.41
N LEU A 323 14.63 -4.56 17.24
CA LEU A 323 15.92 -5.23 17.14
C LEU A 323 15.77 -6.64 17.70
N ALA A 324 16.24 -7.64 16.96
CA ALA A 324 16.25 -9.02 17.43
C ALA A 324 17.15 -9.20 18.66
N ASP A 325 16.62 -9.87 19.70
CA ASP A 325 17.40 -10.37 20.83
C ASP A 325 18.13 -11.65 20.41
N LEU A 326 19.44 -11.55 20.18
CA LEU A 326 20.25 -12.66 19.68
C LEU A 326 20.23 -13.86 20.63
N SER A 327 20.12 -15.07 20.07
CA SER A 327 20.14 -16.30 20.89
C SER A 327 21.51 -16.51 21.56
N SER A 328 21.53 -17.23 22.69
CA SER A 328 22.78 -17.61 23.36
C SER A 328 23.74 -18.36 22.44
N ASP A 329 23.20 -19.20 21.56
CA ASP A 329 23.97 -20.00 20.61
C ASP A 329 24.58 -19.10 19.53
N THR A 330 23.82 -18.11 19.05
CA THR A 330 24.30 -17.08 18.12
C THR A 330 25.45 -16.29 18.74
N ILE A 331 25.28 -15.80 19.98
CA ILE A 331 26.31 -15.02 20.69
C ILE A 331 27.59 -15.85 20.86
N THR A 332 27.45 -17.12 21.25
CA THR A 332 28.59 -18.03 21.42
C THR A 332 29.34 -18.23 20.09
N ALA A 333 28.63 -18.52 19.01
CA ALA A 333 29.22 -18.71 17.69
C ALA A 333 29.92 -17.44 17.15
N LEU A 334 29.35 -16.25 17.40
CA LEU A 334 30.00 -14.98 17.06
C LEU A 334 31.25 -14.73 17.89
N ASN A 335 31.24 -15.05 19.18
CA ASN A 335 32.42 -14.90 20.05
C ASN A 335 33.58 -15.77 19.61
N GLU A 336 33.31 -17.02 19.24
CA GLU A 336 34.31 -17.94 18.71
C GLU A 336 34.83 -17.50 17.34
N SER A 337 33.94 -17.12 16.42
CA SER A 337 34.31 -16.83 15.03
C SER A 337 34.92 -15.45 14.83
N LEU A 338 34.51 -14.46 15.64
CA LEU A 338 34.98 -13.08 15.55
C LEU A 338 36.04 -12.75 16.61
N ALA A 339 36.46 -13.73 17.42
CA ALA A 339 37.44 -13.57 18.49
C ALA A 339 37.14 -12.39 19.44
N GLY A 340 35.85 -12.16 19.75
CA GLY A 340 35.39 -11.05 20.58
C GLY A 340 35.46 -9.65 19.93
N GLN A 341 35.86 -9.53 18.67
CA GLN A 341 35.98 -8.26 17.93
C GLN A 341 34.62 -7.77 17.41
N TRP A 342 33.65 -7.58 18.31
CA TRP A 342 32.34 -7.02 17.94
C TRP A 342 31.64 -6.33 19.13
N SER A 343 30.44 -5.78 18.92
CA SER A 343 29.69 -4.98 19.91
C SER A 343 29.00 -5.78 21.04
N GLN A 344 28.88 -7.10 20.93
CA GLN A 344 28.12 -7.96 21.86
C GLN A 344 26.62 -7.64 21.94
N GLY A 345 26.06 -7.02 20.89
CA GLY A 345 24.64 -6.65 20.84
C GLY A 345 24.13 -6.52 19.41
N ASN A 346 22.89 -6.06 19.27
CA ASN A 346 22.27 -5.73 17.99
C ASN A 346 22.01 -4.21 17.97
N PRO A 347 22.59 -3.43 17.04
CA PRO A 347 23.40 -3.84 15.88
C PRO A 347 24.72 -4.55 16.20
N VAL A 348 25.03 -5.57 15.41
CA VAL A 348 26.28 -6.36 15.44
C VAL A 348 27.35 -5.57 14.69
N ASP A 349 28.12 -4.76 15.42
CA ASP A 349 29.23 -3.99 14.88
C ASP A 349 30.49 -4.88 14.86
N ILE A 350 30.93 -5.30 13.68
CA ILE A 350 32.09 -6.16 13.44
C ILE A 350 33.40 -5.38 13.22
N ARG A 351 33.40 -4.09 13.59
CA ARG A 351 34.53 -3.16 13.57
C ARG A 351 34.96 -2.71 12.18
N ASN A 352 35.69 -1.60 12.14
CA ASN A 352 36.07 -0.90 10.91
C ASN A 352 37.18 -1.62 10.12
N ASP A 353 37.90 -2.54 10.75
CA ASP A 353 38.89 -3.42 10.13
C ASP A 353 38.28 -4.72 9.59
N ALA A 354 36.95 -4.81 9.48
CA ALA A 354 36.26 -6.01 9.01
C ALA A 354 36.67 -6.38 7.58
N THR A 355 37.23 -7.58 7.45
CA THR A 355 37.53 -8.21 6.17
C THR A 355 36.26 -8.81 5.54
N PRO A 356 36.27 -9.08 4.23
CA PRO A 356 35.20 -9.82 3.56
C PRO A 356 34.82 -11.13 4.24
N GLU A 357 35.80 -11.88 4.75
CA GLU A 357 35.59 -13.15 5.45
C GLU A 357 34.88 -12.94 6.79
N ARG A 358 35.21 -11.88 7.52
CA ARG A 358 34.53 -11.51 8.78
C ARG A 358 33.05 -11.19 8.51
N TYR A 359 32.78 -10.44 7.44
CA TYR A 359 31.43 -10.15 6.97
C TYR A 359 30.64 -11.42 6.65
N ALA A 360 31.20 -12.29 5.81
CA ALA A 360 30.56 -13.51 5.38
C ALA A 360 30.26 -14.43 6.56
N LYS A 361 31.21 -14.55 7.51
CA LYS A 361 31.03 -15.39 8.69
C LYS A 361 29.97 -14.85 9.64
N ALA A 362 29.95 -13.54 9.88
CA ALA A 362 28.91 -12.91 10.68
C ALA A 362 27.53 -13.07 10.03
N ALA A 363 27.41 -12.81 8.72
CA ALA A 363 26.17 -12.99 7.98
C ALA A 363 25.68 -14.44 8.02
N GLU A 364 26.57 -15.42 7.85
CA GLU A 364 26.24 -16.84 7.96
C GLU A 364 25.61 -17.17 9.32
N ILE A 365 26.27 -16.77 10.42
CA ILE A 365 25.80 -17.08 11.78
C ILE A 365 24.46 -16.40 12.06
N LEU A 366 24.35 -15.11 11.78
CA LEU A 366 23.15 -14.31 12.05
C LEU A 366 21.96 -14.74 11.19
N SER A 367 22.20 -15.20 9.96
CA SER A 367 21.16 -15.72 9.08
C SER A 367 20.43 -16.94 9.66
N LYS A 368 21.09 -17.68 10.57
CA LYS A 368 20.55 -18.90 11.21
C LYS A 368 19.84 -18.62 12.55
N ASP A 369 19.88 -17.39 13.07
CA ASP A 369 19.27 -17.07 14.37
C ASP A 369 17.73 -17.12 14.28
N ASN A 370 17.09 -17.98 15.07
CA ASN A 370 15.63 -18.13 15.11
C ASN A 370 14.90 -16.96 15.81
N ASN A 371 15.64 -16.13 16.55
CA ASN A 371 15.09 -14.92 17.16
C ASN A 371 15.02 -13.73 16.20
N SER A 372 15.51 -13.91 14.97
CA SER A 372 15.54 -12.88 13.94
C SER A 372 14.57 -13.19 12.81
N ASP A 373 13.76 -12.22 12.42
CA ASP A 373 12.79 -12.32 11.32
C ASP A 373 13.34 -11.71 10.01
N GLY A 374 14.55 -11.13 10.02
CA GLY A 374 15.25 -10.58 8.86
C GLY A 374 16.71 -10.22 9.20
N LEU A 375 17.56 -10.11 8.18
CA LEU A 375 18.94 -9.65 8.33
C LEU A 375 19.19 -8.43 7.44
N LEU A 376 19.73 -7.34 8.00
CA LEU A 376 20.26 -6.19 7.27
C LEU A 376 21.78 -6.17 7.40
N VAL A 377 22.47 -6.29 6.27
CA VAL A 377 23.92 -6.15 6.19
C VAL A 377 24.26 -4.74 5.72
N ILE A 378 25.05 -4.01 6.50
CA ILE A 378 25.49 -2.66 6.18
C ILE A 378 27.00 -2.69 5.93
N LEU A 379 27.41 -2.10 4.80
CA LEU A 379 28.81 -1.98 4.44
C LEU A 379 29.15 -0.52 4.15
N THR A 380 30.17 -0.03 4.86
CA THR A 380 30.86 1.23 4.55
C THR A 380 32.25 0.91 4.01
N PRO A 381 32.62 1.36 2.80
CA PRO A 381 33.94 1.07 2.24
C PRO A 381 35.03 1.73 3.08
N LEU A 382 36.01 0.91 3.47
CA LEU A 382 37.25 1.27 4.15
C LEU A 382 38.37 0.41 3.54
N ASP A 383 39.63 0.79 3.75
CA ASP A 383 40.81 0.21 3.08
C ASP A 383 40.85 -1.34 3.04
N VAL A 384 40.34 -2.02 4.08
CA VAL A 384 40.40 -3.50 4.20
C VAL A 384 39.08 -4.22 3.88
N THR A 385 38.02 -3.48 3.59
CA THR A 385 36.65 -4.04 3.50
C THR A 385 36.37 -4.72 2.16
N GLU A 386 37.08 -4.35 1.08
CA GLU A 386 36.92 -4.88 -0.28
C GLU A 386 35.44 -5.14 -0.67
N PRO A 387 34.64 -4.09 -0.94
CA PRO A 387 33.18 -4.19 -1.02
C PRO A 387 32.62 -5.24 -1.98
N THR A 388 33.32 -5.44 -3.11
CA THR A 388 32.97 -6.45 -4.12
C THR A 388 33.22 -7.87 -3.60
N ARG A 389 34.34 -8.09 -2.91
CA ARG A 389 34.67 -9.40 -2.35
C ARG A 389 33.72 -9.76 -1.19
N ALA A 390 33.36 -8.80 -0.36
CA ALA A 390 32.34 -8.99 0.67
C ALA A 390 30.98 -9.40 0.05
N ALA A 391 30.56 -8.72 -1.02
CA ALA A 391 29.36 -9.08 -1.77
C ALA A 391 29.41 -10.51 -2.34
N GLU A 392 30.53 -10.91 -2.96
CA GLU A 392 30.74 -12.28 -3.46
C GLU A 392 30.53 -13.35 -2.39
N LEU A 393 31.08 -13.12 -1.20
CA LEU A 393 31.00 -14.08 -0.09
C LEU A 393 29.64 -14.07 0.62
N ILE A 394 28.87 -12.99 0.51
CA ILE A 394 27.53 -12.88 1.10
C ILE A 394 26.46 -13.44 0.16
N ALA A 395 26.64 -13.34 -1.17
CA ALA A 395 25.69 -13.83 -2.17
C ALA A 395 25.19 -15.28 -1.96
N PRO A 396 25.99 -16.25 -1.50
CA PRO A 396 25.51 -17.60 -1.17
C PRO A 396 24.39 -17.63 -0.10
N PHE A 397 24.32 -16.60 0.76
CA PHE A 397 23.32 -16.47 1.81
C PHE A 397 22.12 -15.61 1.38
N ALA A 398 22.02 -15.25 0.10
CA ALA A 398 20.97 -14.37 -0.43
C ALA A 398 19.54 -14.86 -0.17
N ARG A 399 19.36 -16.17 0.03
CA ARG A 399 18.05 -16.79 0.25
C ARG A 399 18.08 -17.65 1.50
N VAL A 400 17.38 -17.17 2.54
CA VAL A 400 17.08 -17.94 3.74
C VAL A 400 15.57 -18.17 3.79
N PRO A 401 15.10 -19.42 3.91
CA PRO A 401 13.68 -19.72 3.92
C PRO A 401 12.89 -18.91 4.95
N GLY A 402 12.02 -18.01 4.47
CA GLY A 402 11.15 -17.20 5.32
C GLY A 402 11.84 -16.08 6.10
N LYS A 403 13.08 -15.71 5.74
CA LYS A 403 13.83 -14.61 6.34
C LYS A 403 14.43 -13.72 5.24
N PRO A 404 13.95 -12.47 5.06
CA PRO A 404 14.56 -11.55 4.12
C PRO A 404 15.98 -11.15 4.53
N ILE A 405 16.85 -11.09 3.53
CA ILE A 405 18.21 -10.55 3.62
C ILE A 405 18.26 -9.26 2.81
N LEU A 406 18.63 -8.16 3.45
CA LEU A 406 18.73 -6.82 2.86
C LEU A 406 20.18 -6.33 2.97
N ALA A 407 20.60 -5.50 2.02
CA ALA A 407 21.95 -4.96 1.98
C ALA A 407 21.92 -3.43 1.88
N ALA A 408 22.74 -2.73 2.67
CA ALA A 408 23.00 -1.30 2.53
C ALA A 408 24.48 -1.10 2.19
N TRP A 409 24.79 -0.97 0.89
CA TRP A 409 26.16 -0.75 0.39
C TRP A 409 26.35 0.75 0.18
N MET A 410 26.95 1.40 1.17
CA MET A 410 27.06 2.85 1.22
C MET A 410 28.25 3.32 0.39
N GLY A 411 28.02 4.06 -0.70
CA GLY A 411 29.12 4.61 -1.50
C GLY A 411 28.71 4.89 -2.95
N GLY A 412 29.72 5.21 -3.77
CA GLY A 412 29.59 5.42 -5.21
C GLY A 412 30.26 4.30 -6.02
N ASP A 413 31.25 4.67 -6.81
CA ASP A 413 31.88 3.75 -7.78
C ASP A 413 32.53 2.51 -7.12
N GLU A 414 33.13 2.67 -5.95
CA GLU A 414 33.82 1.57 -5.23
C GLU A 414 32.89 0.41 -4.85
N VAL A 415 31.63 0.71 -4.54
CA VAL A 415 30.65 -0.30 -4.13
C VAL A 415 29.79 -0.81 -5.29
N ALA A 416 29.87 -0.17 -6.47
CA ALA A 416 28.98 -0.43 -7.60
C ALA A 416 29.03 -1.87 -8.11
N ALA A 417 30.22 -2.48 -8.17
CA ALA A 417 30.38 -3.87 -8.60
C ALA A 417 29.77 -4.85 -7.57
N GLY A 418 29.97 -4.61 -6.27
CA GLY A 418 29.34 -5.38 -5.20
C GLY A 418 27.80 -5.27 -5.21
N ILE A 419 27.27 -4.07 -5.47
CA ILE A 419 25.82 -3.83 -5.63
C ILE A 419 25.27 -4.66 -6.79
N ALA A 420 25.90 -4.61 -7.97
CA ALA A 420 25.46 -5.37 -9.13
C ALA A 420 25.46 -6.88 -8.87
N LEU A 421 26.45 -7.39 -8.13
CA LEU A 421 26.54 -8.80 -7.76
C LEU A 421 25.43 -9.21 -6.80
N LEU A 422 25.20 -8.45 -5.73
CA LEU A 422 24.14 -8.71 -4.76
C LEU A 422 22.77 -8.69 -5.43
N ASN A 423 22.51 -7.69 -6.27
CA ASN A 423 21.29 -7.60 -7.07
C ASN A 423 21.09 -8.84 -7.96
N GLY A 424 22.15 -9.29 -8.64
CA GLY A 424 22.12 -10.51 -9.46
C GLY A 424 21.90 -11.80 -8.66
N ALA A 425 22.37 -11.84 -7.41
CA ALA A 425 22.11 -12.94 -6.47
C ALA A 425 20.70 -12.88 -5.85
N GLY A 426 19.95 -11.80 -6.08
CA GLY A 426 18.63 -11.58 -5.49
C GLY A 426 18.66 -11.01 -4.08
N VAL A 427 19.72 -10.31 -3.68
CA VAL A 427 19.75 -9.48 -2.46
C VAL A 427 19.47 -8.03 -2.85
N PRO A 428 18.38 -7.41 -2.35
CA PRO A 428 18.09 -6.00 -2.61
C PRO A 428 19.12 -5.11 -1.91
N THR A 429 19.58 -4.08 -2.62
CA THR A 429 20.64 -3.18 -2.17
C THR A 429 20.14 -1.74 -2.07
N PHE A 430 20.42 -1.11 -0.94
CA PHE A 430 20.02 0.25 -0.64
C PHE A 430 21.25 1.14 -0.48
N VAL A 431 21.14 2.38 -0.93
CA VAL A 431 22.22 3.38 -0.78
C VAL A 431 22.37 3.80 0.69
N TYR A 432 21.26 3.90 1.42
CA TYR A 432 21.24 4.35 2.80
C TYR A 432 20.59 3.30 3.72
N PRO A 433 21.13 3.11 4.94
CA PRO A 433 20.71 2.05 5.83
C PRO A 433 19.33 2.29 6.46
N ASP A 434 18.91 3.55 6.64
CA ASP A 434 17.56 3.92 7.08
C ASP A 434 16.49 3.55 6.04
N ILE A 435 16.80 3.66 4.75
CA ILE A 435 15.93 3.22 3.66
C ILE A 435 15.75 1.70 3.72
N ALA A 436 16.84 0.94 3.93
CA ALA A 436 16.77 -0.52 4.07
C ALA A 436 15.92 -0.95 5.27
N ALA A 437 16.11 -0.30 6.43
CA ALA A 437 15.31 -0.56 7.63
C ALA A 437 13.81 -0.22 7.42
N ARG A 438 13.52 0.87 6.71
CA ARG A 438 12.15 1.21 6.31
C ARG A 438 11.54 0.21 5.34
N ALA A 439 12.32 -0.29 4.37
CA ALA A 439 11.88 -1.34 3.46
C ALA A 439 11.45 -2.59 4.25
N PHE A 440 12.24 -3.04 5.23
CA PHE A 440 11.87 -4.12 6.14
C PHE A 440 10.55 -3.83 6.87
N ASN A 441 10.39 -2.62 7.42
CA ASN A 441 9.15 -2.22 8.08
C ASN A 441 7.93 -2.25 7.13
N ASN A 442 8.09 -1.83 5.87
CA ASN A 442 7.04 -1.92 4.88
C ASN A 442 6.71 -3.38 4.52
N MET A 443 7.71 -4.26 4.41
CA MET A 443 7.49 -5.71 4.20
C MET A 443 6.71 -6.34 5.36
N ARG A 444 7.02 -5.95 6.61
CA ARG A 444 6.26 -6.37 7.79
C ARG A 444 4.82 -5.86 7.74
N ARG A 445 4.61 -4.55 7.56
CA ARG A 445 3.28 -3.94 7.46
C ARG A 445 2.44 -4.59 6.38
N HIS A 446 3.06 -4.89 5.23
CA HIS A 446 2.41 -5.63 4.16
C HIS A 446 1.95 -7.02 4.61
N SER A 447 2.82 -7.77 5.31
CA SER A 447 2.48 -9.09 5.85
C SER A 447 1.31 -9.04 6.83
N ASP A 448 1.27 -8.00 7.67
CA ASP A 448 0.15 -7.75 8.59
C ASP A 448 -1.14 -7.39 7.85
N THR A 449 -1.06 -6.53 6.83
CA THR A 449 -2.19 -6.16 5.97
C THR A 449 -2.80 -7.40 5.33
N ILE A 450 -2.00 -8.27 4.71
CA ILE A 450 -2.49 -9.51 4.08
C ILE A 450 -3.15 -10.42 5.11
N ARG A 451 -2.52 -10.63 6.29
CA ARG A 451 -3.11 -11.45 7.36
C ARG A 451 -4.48 -10.92 7.79
N GLY A 452 -4.65 -9.60 7.82
CA GLY A 452 -5.92 -8.95 8.16
C GLY A 452 -7.05 -9.20 7.17
N ILE A 453 -6.75 -9.53 5.91
CA ILE A 453 -7.77 -9.83 4.89
C ILE A 453 -8.42 -11.20 5.16
N TYR A 454 -7.63 -12.18 5.62
CA TYR A 454 -8.08 -13.55 5.89
C TYR A 454 -8.81 -13.73 7.22
N GLU A 455 -8.81 -12.71 8.08
CA GLU A 455 -9.48 -12.78 9.38
C GLU A 455 -11.00 -12.74 9.18
N THR A 456 -11.64 -13.90 9.36
CA THR A 456 -13.11 -14.00 9.34
C THR A 456 -13.68 -13.31 10.58
N PRO A 457 -14.65 -12.38 10.44
CA PRO A 457 -15.36 -11.85 11.60
C PRO A 457 -16.03 -12.98 12.36
N ALA A 458 -15.70 -13.16 13.64
CA ALA A 458 -16.50 -14.01 14.52
C ALA A 458 -17.87 -13.34 14.70
N ALA A 459 -18.95 -14.10 14.51
CA ALA A 459 -20.28 -13.67 14.91
C ALA A 459 -20.33 -13.57 16.44
N LEU A 460 -20.99 -12.54 16.97
CA LEU A 460 -21.24 -12.41 18.40
C LEU A 460 -22.58 -13.09 18.71
N ASP A 461 -22.58 -14.15 19.51
CA ASP A 461 -23.76 -15.01 19.72
C ASP A 461 -24.92 -14.33 20.50
N ASP A 462 -24.71 -13.15 21.12
CA ASP A 462 -25.71 -12.38 21.91
C ASP A 462 -26.27 -11.12 21.19
N GLU A 463 -25.98 -10.90 19.90
CA GLU A 463 -26.28 -9.63 19.20
C GLU A 463 -27.77 -9.29 19.03
N ALA A 464 -28.66 -10.28 18.94
CA ALA A 464 -30.03 -10.05 18.47
C ALA A 464 -30.87 -9.15 19.39
N THR A 465 -30.77 -9.31 20.71
CA THR A 465 -31.57 -8.55 21.69
C THR A 465 -31.00 -7.14 21.90
N SER A 466 -29.67 -7.01 21.98
CA SER A 466 -28.97 -5.73 22.10
C SER A 466 -29.12 -4.85 20.85
N ALA A 467 -29.11 -5.45 19.65
CA ALA A 467 -29.31 -4.74 18.39
C ALA A 467 -30.72 -4.16 18.25
N GLN A 468 -31.75 -4.86 18.72
CA GLN A 468 -33.13 -4.37 18.68
C GLN A 468 -33.33 -3.14 19.58
N SER A 469 -32.85 -3.18 20.83
CA SER A 469 -32.94 -2.03 21.74
C SER A 469 -32.12 -0.83 21.24
N ALA A 470 -30.92 -1.08 20.72
CA ALA A 470 -30.09 -0.05 20.09
C ALA A 470 -30.77 0.59 18.88
N SER A 471 -31.35 -0.24 18.00
CA SER A 471 -32.05 0.23 16.79
C SER A 471 -33.28 1.07 17.14
N ALA A 472 -34.01 0.75 18.21
CA ALA A 472 -35.18 1.53 18.63
C ALA A 472 -34.79 2.95 19.08
N ILE A 473 -33.69 3.10 19.83
CA ILE A 473 -33.17 4.40 20.26
C ILE A 473 -32.76 5.23 19.04
N ILE A 474 -32.01 4.64 18.11
CA ILE A 474 -31.55 5.31 16.88
C ILE A 474 -32.73 5.70 15.99
N GLN A 475 -33.71 4.81 15.83
CA GLN A 475 -34.89 5.04 15.01
C GLN A 475 -35.75 6.17 15.58
N SER A 476 -35.94 6.22 16.90
CA SER A 476 -36.67 7.32 17.55
C SER A 476 -36.00 8.68 17.34
N ALA A 477 -34.67 8.74 17.42
CA ALA A 477 -33.93 9.96 17.12
C ALA A 477 -34.05 10.37 15.64
N HIS A 478 -33.98 9.40 14.73
CA HIS A 478 -34.13 9.64 13.30
C HIS A 478 -35.55 10.12 12.93
N GLU A 479 -36.59 9.51 13.50
CA GLU A 479 -37.99 9.93 13.31
C GLU A 479 -38.25 11.35 13.84
N ALA A 480 -37.52 11.75 14.88
CA ALA A 480 -37.50 13.12 15.38
C ALA A 480 -36.66 14.10 14.53
N GLY A 481 -36.10 13.65 13.40
CA GLY A 481 -35.26 14.47 12.51
C GLY A 481 -33.89 14.84 13.10
N ARG A 482 -33.46 14.15 14.16
CA ARG A 482 -32.18 14.43 14.84
C ARG A 482 -31.05 13.60 14.24
N THR A 483 -29.89 14.24 14.11
CA THR A 483 -28.64 13.61 13.64
C THR A 483 -27.65 13.31 14.77
N ALA A 484 -28.06 13.52 16.03
CA ALA A 484 -27.28 13.25 17.22
C ALA A 484 -28.19 12.74 18.35
N LEU A 485 -27.65 11.80 19.15
CA LEU A 485 -28.27 11.33 20.38
C LEU A 485 -27.91 12.26 21.54
N ASP A 486 -28.82 12.43 22.48
CA ASP A 486 -28.51 13.12 23.73
C ASP A 486 -27.69 12.23 24.69
N PRO A 487 -27.15 12.77 25.80
CA PRO A 487 -26.34 11.99 26.72
C PRO A 487 -27.06 10.79 27.35
N ALA A 488 -28.38 10.88 27.59
CA ALA A 488 -29.16 9.81 28.20
C ALA A 488 -29.43 8.69 27.19
N GLU A 489 -29.80 9.04 25.96
CA GLU A 489 -29.96 8.10 24.84
C GLU A 489 -28.65 7.40 24.51
N THR A 490 -27.54 8.14 24.54
CA THR A 490 -26.18 7.60 24.39
C THR A 490 -25.87 6.58 25.48
N ALA A 491 -26.24 6.88 26.73
CA ALA A 491 -26.02 5.98 27.87
C ALA A 491 -26.79 4.67 27.70
N GLN A 492 -28.05 4.78 27.28
CA GLN A 492 -28.92 3.64 27.03
C GLN A 492 -28.41 2.81 25.85
N LEU A 493 -27.95 3.45 24.77
CA LEU A 493 -27.37 2.78 23.62
C LEU A 493 -26.12 1.98 24.00
N LEU A 494 -25.20 2.58 24.75
CA LEU A 494 -23.97 1.90 25.18
C LEU A 494 -24.25 0.80 26.21
N ALA A 495 -25.19 1.03 27.13
CA ALA A 495 -25.63 0.02 28.09
C ALA A 495 -26.27 -1.20 27.41
N ALA A 496 -26.98 -1.02 26.29
CA ALA A 496 -27.52 -2.14 25.49
C ALA A 496 -26.41 -3.09 25.00
N TYR A 497 -25.18 -2.60 24.84
CA TYR A 497 -24.00 -3.40 24.48
C TYR A 497 -23.09 -3.72 25.68
N ASN A 498 -23.58 -3.58 26.92
CA ASN A 498 -22.81 -3.75 28.15
C ASN A 498 -21.55 -2.87 28.24
N ILE A 499 -21.58 -1.70 27.59
CA ILE A 499 -20.53 -0.68 27.69
C ILE A 499 -20.97 0.29 28.79
N PRO A 500 -20.41 0.21 30.01
CA PRO A 500 -20.85 1.04 31.13
C PRO A 500 -20.51 2.52 30.88
N MET A 501 -21.46 3.41 31.20
CA MET A 501 -21.24 4.87 31.21
C MET A 501 -21.31 5.42 32.63
N ALA A 502 -20.52 6.45 32.87
CA ALA A 502 -20.64 7.35 34.01
C ALA A 502 -22.01 8.02 34.14
N ALA A 503 -22.51 8.23 35.37
CA ALA A 503 -23.60 9.17 35.60
C ALA A 503 -23.02 10.57 35.80
N GLY A 504 -23.32 11.49 34.87
CA GLY A 504 -22.84 12.87 34.93
C GLY A 504 -23.46 13.64 36.09
N ASP A 505 -22.68 13.82 37.16
CA ASP A 505 -22.74 14.97 38.06
C ASP A 505 -21.51 14.95 38.97
N SER A 506 -20.81 16.09 39.05
CA SER A 506 -19.66 16.41 39.93
C SER A 506 -18.27 16.24 39.30
N GLY A 507 -17.55 17.35 39.16
CA GLY A 507 -16.17 17.34 38.68
C GLY A 507 -15.25 16.68 39.69
N ILE A 508 -14.70 15.51 39.36
CA ILE A 508 -13.54 14.93 40.05
C ILE A 508 -12.64 14.24 39.01
N SER A 509 -11.68 15.00 38.49
CA SER A 509 -10.43 14.43 37.98
C SER A 509 -9.59 14.03 39.20
N GLN A 510 -9.61 12.76 39.61
CA GLN A 510 -8.50 12.18 40.36
C GLN A 510 -8.16 10.75 39.90
N SER A 511 -6.86 10.58 39.61
CA SER A 511 -6.06 9.35 39.50
C SER A 511 -6.26 8.40 38.31
N GLY A 512 -5.51 8.64 37.23
CA GLY A 512 -4.86 7.58 36.43
C GLY A 512 -5.59 7.01 35.21
N GLY A 513 -6.80 7.49 34.89
CA GLY A 513 -7.57 7.09 33.72
C GLY A 513 -7.23 7.82 32.42
N PHE A 514 -7.40 7.17 31.27
CA PHE A 514 -7.37 7.83 29.97
C PHE A 514 -8.79 8.11 29.49
N GLU A 515 -9.03 9.36 29.08
CA GLU A 515 -10.24 9.69 28.36
C GLU A 515 -10.14 9.10 26.94
N LEU A 516 -11.16 8.36 26.48
CA LEU A 516 -11.27 7.87 25.10
C LEU A 516 -12.32 8.68 24.34
N ALA A 517 -12.32 8.57 23.02
CA ALA A 517 -13.36 9.09 22.16
C ALA A 517 -13.70 8.01 21.12
N VAL A 518 -15.00 7.75 20.96
CA VAL A 518 -15.53 6.90 19.91
C VAL A 518 -16.59 7.69 19.17
N ALA A 519 -16.40 7.88 17.88
CA ALA A 519 -17.36 8.60 17.04
C ALA A 519 -17.67 7.81 15.78
N SER A 520 -18.88 7.94 15.27
CA SER A 520 -19.28 7.40 13.97
C SER A 520 -19.64 8.57 13.05
N ALA A 521 -19.18 8.52 11.81
CA ALA A 521 -19.49 9.49 10.77
C ALA A 521 -19.73 8.79 9.44
N ILE A 522 -20.49 9.41 8.54
CA ILE A 522 -20.63 8.93 7.17
C ILE A 522 -19.66 9.72 6.30
N ASP A 523 -18.64 9.04 5.80
CA ASP A 523 -17.77 9.55 4.74
C ASP A 523 -18.50 9.50 3.40
N GLU A 524 -18.41 10.58 2.62
CA GLU A 524 -19.13 10.72 1.34
C GLU A 524 -18.76 9.62 0.34
N VAL A 525 -17.53 9.11 0.40
CA VAL A 525 -16.99 8.12 -0.52
C VAL A 525 -17.10 6.72 0.06
N PHE A 526 -16.63 6.55 1.29
CA PHE A 526 -16.43 5.24 1.92
C PHE A 526 -17.60 4.79 2.80
N GLY A 527 -18.59 5.65 3.02
CA GLY A 527 -19.74 5.33 3.87
C GLY A 527 -19.40 5.42 5.36
N PRO A 528 -20.01 4.59 6.22
CA PRO A 528 -19.78 4.64 7.65
C PRO A 528 -18.29 4.51 8.01
N ALA A 529 -17.83 5.32 8.95
CA ALA A 529 -16.47 5.32 9.49
C ALA A 529 -16.54 5.48 11.01
N ILE A 530 -15.75 4.68 11.72
CA ILE A 530 -15.60 4.74 13.17
C ILE A 530 -14.25 5.37 13.49
N LEU A 531 -14.27 6.41 14.30
CA LEU A 531 -13.10 7.04 14.89
C LEU A 531 -12.91 6.54 16.33
N PHE A 532 -11.69 6.20 16.69
CA PHE A 532 -11.27 5.81 18.02
C PHE A 532 -10.02 6.58 18.43
N GLY A 533 -9.95 7.14 19.63
CA GLY A 533 -8.76 7.86 20.08
C GLY A 533 -8.85 8.36 21.51
N ALA A 534 -7.93 9.24 21.90
CA ALA A 534 -8.00 9.96 23.16
C ALA A 534 -9.16 10.96 23.15
N GLY A 535 -9.82 11.12 24.30
CA GLY A 535 -10.92 12.04 24.54
C GLY A 535 -10.57 13.22 25.45
N GLY A 536 -11.54 14.12 25.64
CA GLY A 536 -11.54 15.20 26.62
C GLY A 536 -10.37 16.19 26.54
N ARG A 537 -9.82 16.64 27.68
CA ARG A 537 -8.84 17.75 27.73
C ARG A 537 -7.44 17.35 27.26
N HIS A 538 -7.17 16.06 27.13
CA HIS A 538 -5.86 15.53 26.77
C HIS A 538 -5.72 15.22 25.27
N VAL A 539 -6.73 15.53 24.44
CA VAL A 539 -6.74 15.29 22.98
C VAL A 539 -5.53 15.92 22.29
N GLU A 540 -5.21 17.19 22.61
CA GLU A 540 -4.09 17.92 22.01
C GLU A 540 -2.72 17.43 22.51
N ALA A 541 -2.65 16.90 23.73
CA ALA A 541 -1.39 16.47 24.36
C ALA A 541 -0.99 15.04 24.01
N ILE A 542 -1.97 14.12 23.87
CA ILE A 542 -1.69 12.70 23.61
C ILE A 542 -1.53 12.45 22.11
N GLY A 543 -2.39 13.06 21.28
CA GLY A 543 -2.42 12.84 19.83
C GLY A 543 -2.74 11.39 19.44
N GLY A 544 -3.43 11.21 18.33
CA GLY A 544 -3.72 9.90 17.75
C GLY A 544 -5.18 9.51 17.89
N THR A 545 -5.99 10.00 16.97
CA THR A 545 -7.23 9.35 16.56
C THR A 545 -6.92 8.40 15.42
N ALA A 546 -7.53 7.23 15.45
CA ALA A 546 -7.47 6.24 14.40
C ALA A 546 -8.88 6.11 13.79
N LEU A 547 -8.93 5.86 12.50
CA LEU A 547 -10.19 5.68 11.76
C LEU A 547 -10.24 4.27 11.16
N GLY A 548 -11.38 3.61 11.34
CA GLY A 548 -11.69 2.29 10.82
C GLY A 548 -13.00 2.30 10.04
N ILE A 549 -13.11 1.44 9.03
CA ILE A 549 -14.33 1.30 8.22
C ILE A 549 -15.05 -0.01 8.63
N PRO A 550 -16.33 0.05 9.04
CA PRO A 550 -17.12 -1.12 9.39
C PRO A 550 -17.32 -2.12 8.23
N PRO A 551 -17.70 -3.37 8.53
CA PRO A 551 -17.82 -3.95 9.87
C PRO A 551 -16.46 -4.24 10.49
N LEU A 552 -16.20 -3.80 11.73
CA LEU A 552 -14.96 -4.12 12.44
C LEU A 552 -15.14 -5.46 13.16
N ASN A 553 -14.26 -6.43 12.91
CA ASN A 553 -14.15 -7.61 13.78
C ASN A 553 -13.21 -7.29 14.96
N THR A 554 -13.09 -8.22 15.92
CA THR A 554 -12.25 -8.02 17.13
C THR A 554 -10.80 -7.67 16.79
N THR A 555 -10.23 -8.26 15.75
CA THR A 555 -8.84 -7.99 15.37
C THR A 555 -8.69 -6.62 14.73
N LEU A 556 -9.60 -6.23 13.83
CA LEU A 556 -9.59 -4.91 13.20
C LEU A 556 -9.89 -3.80 14.20
N ALA A 557 -10.75 -4.06 15.20
CA ALA A 557 -10.95 -3.16 16.33
C ALA A 557 -9.67 -3.04 17.18
N ARG A 558 -9.00 -4.15 17.50
CA ARG A 558 -7.71 -4.14 18.21
C ARG A 558 -6.64 -3.36 17.43
N ARG A 559 -6.50 -3.61 16.13
CA ARG A 559 -5.56 -2.89 15.25
C ARG A 559 -5.88 -1.40 15.13
N LEU A 560 -7.17 -1.04 15.17
CA LEU A 560 -7.60 0.36 15.24
C LEU A 560 -7.11 1.01 16.54
N MET A 561 -7.20 0.30 17.66
CA MET A 561 -6.70 0.78 18.96
C MET A 561 -5.16 0.85 19.00
N GLU A 562 -4.46 -0.14 18.43
CA GLU A 562 -2.99 -0.19 18.31
C GLU A 562 -2.38 1.02 17.57
N GLN A 563 -3.15 1.63 16.67
CA GLN A 563 -2.73 2.85 15.96
C GLN A 563 -2.73 4.10 16.85
N THR A 564 -3.39 4.03 18.00
CA THR A 564 -3.40 5.13 18.96
C THR A 564 -2.24 4.99 19.93
N ARG A 565 -1.73 6.12 20.40
CA ARG A 565 -0.66 6.13 21.42
C ARG A 565 -1.11 5.59 22.78
N LEU A 566 -2.39 5.24 22.91
CA LEU A 566 -3.00 4.67 24.11
C LEU A 566 -2.67 3.17 24.28
N TYR A 567 -2.35 2.47 23.20
CA TYR A 567 -2.19 1.00 23.23
C TYR A 567 -0.74 0.53 23.50
N GLY A 568 0.26 1.41 23.36
CA GLY A 568 1.67 1.01 23.41
C GLY A 568 2.20 0.57 24.80
N PRO A 569 3.23 -0.29 24.86
CA PRO A 569 3.89 -0.66 26.11
C PRO A 569 4.59 0.56 26.73
N ARG A 570 4.31 0.85 28.01
CA ARG A 570 4.91 1.97 28.76
C ARG A 570 6.44 1.95 28.63
N ARG A 571 7.05 3.00 28.06
CA ARG A 571 8.46 3.32 28.30
C ARG A 571 8.63 3.47 29.82
N ARG A 572 9.49 2.64 30.43
CA ARG A 572 9.90 2.77 31.84
C ARG A 572 10.65 4.08 32.03
N SER A 573 9.93 5.17 32.24
CA SER A 573 10.47 6.41 32.78
C SER A 573 10.61 6.24 34.29
N THR A 574 11.86 6.17 34.75
CA THR A 574 12.22 6.17 36.17
C THR A 574 11.76 7.47 36.85
N SER A 575 11.23 7.32 38.07
CA SER A 575 10.73 8.36 39.00
C SER A 575 9.41 9.05 38.63
N LEU A 576 8.30 8.40 38.97
CA LEU A 576 7.15 8.94 39.73
C LEU A 576 6.20 7.76 40.02
N ALA A 577 5.63 7.79 41.22
CA ALA A 577 4.74 6.82 41.89
C ALA A 577 4.33 5.52 41.16
N ARG A 578 4.47 4.40 41.89
CA ARG A 578 4.02 3.05 41.51
C ARG A 578 2.50 3.01 41.33
N ASP A 579 2.01 3.26 40.11
CA ASP A 579 0.66 2.89 39.70
C ASP A 579 0.65 1.49 39.09
N PRO A 580 -0.42 0.68 39.32
CA PRO A 580 -0.49 -0.67 38.81
C PRO A 580 -0.48 -0.67 37.27
N PRO A 581 0.04 -1.72 36.65
CA PRO A 581 0.25 -1.73 35.21
C PRO A 581 -1.10 -1.88 34.47
N LEU A 582 -1.19 -1.33 33.25
CA LEU A 582 -2.30 -1.52 32.27
C LEU A 582 -2.78 -2.98 32.04
N PRO A 583 -2.01 -4.05 32.34
CA PRO A 583 -2.52 -5.40 32.33
C PRO A 583 -3.71 -5.64 33.24
N HIS A 584 -4.06 -4.80 34.22
CA HIS A 584 -5.28 -5.01 35.01
C HIS A 584 -6.55 -4.61 34.26
N ALA A 585 -6.62 -3.43 33.63
CA ALA A 585 -7.77 -3.04 32.81
C ALA A 585 -7.89 -3.90 31.53
N ILE A 586 -6.75 -4.29 30.94
CA ILE A 586 -6.71 -5.25 29.84
C ILE A 586 -7.05 -6.65 30.34
N ARG A 587 -6.61 -7.09 31.53
CA ARG A 587 -7.05 -8.35 32.16
C ARG A 587 -8.48 -8.30 32.66
N ASP A 588 -9.09 -7.14 32.87
CA ASP A 588 -10.49 -7.01 33.28
C ASP A 588 -11.41 -6.97 32.04
N ALA A 589 -10.98 -6.35 30.94
CA ALA A 589 -11.57 -6.53 29.62
C ALA A 589 -11.37 -7.97 29.10
N GLU A 590 -10.20 -8.57 29.31
CA GLU A 590 -9.92 -9.98 28.99
C GLU A 590 -10.52 -10.95 30.02
N ARG A 591 -10.73 -10.60 31.31
CA ARG A 591 -11.45 -11.43 32.31
C ARG A 591 -12.94 -11.34 32.10
N ALA A 592 -13.48 -10.20 31.65
CA ALA A 592 -14.83 -10.14 31.12
C ALA A 592 -14.98 -11.07 29.91
N ALA A 593 -13.95 -11.16 29.06
CA ALA A 593 -13.91 -12.13 27.96
C ALA A 593 -13.61 -13.59 28.39
N ARG A 594 -12.87 -13.83 29.49
CA ARG A 594 -12.40 -15.17 29.92
C ARG A 594 -13.21 -15.82 31.05
N ARG A 595 -13.92 -15.06 31.91
CA ARG A 595 -14.75 -15.64 33.00
C ARG A 595 -16.00 -16.36 32.49
N ASN A 596 -16.26 -16.32 31.18
CA ASN A 596 -17.24 -17.18 30.51
C ASN A 596 -16.74 -18.61 30.24
N ALA A 597 -15.55 -19.01 30.72
CA ALA A 597 -14.95 -20.29 30.36
C ALA A 597 -14.82 -21.37 31.46
N ASP A 598 -15.18 -21.16 32.74
CA ASP A 598 -15.17 -22.26 33.74
C ASP A 598 -16.18 -22.10 34.91
N HIS A 599 -16.66 -23.23 35.40
CA HIS A 599 -17.93 -23.53 36.11
C HIS A 599 -18.23 -22.96 37.54
N HIS A 600 -19.54 -22.83 37.79
CA HIS A 600 -20.37 -23.08 38.99
C HIS A 600 -20.13 -22.37 40.38
N SER A 601 -21.06 -21.44 40.70
CA SER A 601 -21.72 -21.14 42.01
C SER A 601 -20.91 -20.63 43.24
N PRO A 602 -21.52 -20.16 44.36
CA PRO A 602 -22.23 -18.89 44.59
C PRO A 602 -21.63 -17.97 45.71
N HIS A 603 -21.98 -16.67 45.68
CA HIS A 603 -21.81 -15.58 46.70
C HIS A 603 -20.49 -14.75 46.79
N PRO A 604 -20.57 -13.46 47.26
CA PRO A 604 -19.85 -12.31 46.69
C PRO A 604 -18.69 -11.78 47.58
N PRO A 605 -17.84 -10.83 47.13
CA PRO A 605 -18.10 -9.41 47.43
C PRO A 605 -17.62 -8.36 46.39
N ARG A 606 -18.09 -7.14 46.65
CA ARG A 606 -17.99 -5.84 45.95
C ARG A 606 -16.57 -5.34 45.62
N ARG A 607 -16.44 -4.61 44.50
CA ARG A 607 -15.80 -3.26 44.30
C ARG A 607 -16.19 -2.74 42.89
N ARG A 608 -16.49 -1.44 42.73
CA ARG A 608 -17.22 -0.81 41.59
C ARG A 608 -16.42 0.37 41.01
N THR A 609 -15.79 0.20 39.85
CA THR A 609 -15.07 1.27 39.15
C THR A 609 -16.06 2.19 38.42
N VAL A 610 -15.98 3.51 38.65
CA VAL A 610 -16.91 4.53 38.12
C VAL A 610 -16.18 5.42 37.10
N MET A 611 -16.79 5.68 35.94
CA MET A 611 -16.34 6.61 34.88
C MET A 611 -16.99 7.99 35.08
N ASP A 612 -16.53 9.07 34.41
CA ASP A 612 -17.14 10.45 34.40
C ASP A 612 -17.12 11.13 33.00
N PHE A 613 -18.10 11.99 32.66
CA PHE A 613 -18.27 12.63 31.32
C PHE A 613 -18.50 14.15 31.32
N TYR A 614 -17.90 14.90 30.37
CA TYR A 614 -18.18 16.34 30.11
C TYR A 614 -18.20 16.75 28.63
N PHE A 615 -18.99 17.78 28.31
CA PHE A 615 -19.15 18.42 26.99
C PHE A 615 -18.12 19.54 26.76
N ALA A 616 -17.49 19.58 25.58
CA ALA A 616 -16.69 20.73 25.13
C ALA A 616 -17.11 21.13 23.69
N PRO A 617 -17.65 22.36 23.48
CA PRO A 617 -18.01 22.82 22.14
C PRO A 617 -16.74 23.20 21.37
N THR A 618 -16.39 22.43 20.34
CA THR A 618 -15.43 22.88 19.31
C THR A 618 -16.20 23.32 18.06
N ARG A 619 -15.72 24.39 17.42
CA ARG A 619 -16.43 25.18 16.39
C ARG A 619 -16.77 24.45 15.07
N SER A 620 -16.53 23.15 14.96
CA SER A 620 -16.87 22.38 13.77
C SER A 620 -16.89 20.88 14.07
N ARG A 621 -18.10 20.30 14.04
CA ARG A 621 -18.47 18.87 14.13
C ARG A 621 -18.75 18.33 15.54
N ASN A 622 -19.92 17.70 15.67
CA ASN A 622 -20.39 16.97 16.86
C ASN A 622 -19.49 15.73 17.08
N ALA A 623 -18.84 15.63 18.23
CA ALA A 623 -18.06 14.46 18.64
C ALA A 623 -18.58 13.95 19.99
N LEU A 624 -18.75 12.64 20.11
CA LEU A 624 -19.07 11.95 21.36
C LEU A 624 -17.75 11.53 22.04
N ILE A 625 -17.54 11.90 23.30
CA ILE A 625 -16.29 11.64 24.06
C ILE A 625 -16.62 10.65 25.18
N ALA A 626 -15.79 9.60 25.37
CA ALA A 626 -15.96 8.39 26.22
C ALA A 626 -14.81 8.21 27.28
N THR A 627 -14.90 8.51 28.59
CA THR A 627 -13.75 8.60 29.54
C THR A 627 -13.67 7.44 30.53
N LEU A 628 -12.53 6.71 30.60
CA LEU A 628 -12.28 5.60 31.53
C LEU A 628 -11.41 6.04 32.73
N SER A 629 -11.83 5.79 33.98
CA SER A 629 -11.00 6.01 35.20
C SER A 629 -11.04 4.81 36.16
N PRO A 630 -9.98 4.51 36.96
CA PRO A 630 -9.93 3.40 37.91
C PRO A 630 -10.58 3.70 39.28
N ASP A 631 -10.97 2.63 39.96
CA ASP A 631 -11.79 2.60 41.18
C ASP A 631 -11.14 3.23 42.43
N SER A 632 -11.85 4.15 43.10
CA SER A 632 -11.52 4.65 44.43
C SER A 632 -12.27 3.87 45.51
N SER A 633 -11.61 2.88 46.14
CA SER A 633 -12.10 2.30 47.39
C SER A 633 -10.99 1.71 48.28
N SER A 634 -10.30 2.58 49.01
CA SER A 634 -9.99 2.36 50.44
C SER A 634 -9.51 3.67 51.05
N MET A 635 -9.89 3.89 52.31
CA MET A 635 -9.33 4.89 53.23
C MET A 635 -7.80 4.93 53.18
#